data_AF-A0A952UMC1-F1
#
_entry.id   AF-A0A952UMC1-F1
#
_cell.length_a   1.000
_cell.length_b   1.000
_cell.length_c   1.000
_cell.angle_alpha   90.00
_cell.angle_beta   90.00
_cell.angle_gamma   90.00
#
_symmetry.space_group_name_H-M   'P 1'
#
loop_
_entity.id
_entity.type
_entity.pdbx_description
1 polymer ?
#
loop_
_entity_poly.entity_id
_entity_poly.type
_entity_poly.pdbx_seq_one_letter_code
_entity_poly.pdbx_strand_id
1 'polypeptide(L)' 'IEAIRASLAGELAVLRRLYHIKFQGTRQQWELTLRPLDAQAAEYVASIILRGEGDRLTTVDIRETGGDRSLMEIDGPVS' A
#
# COMPACT_ATOMS: atom_id res chain seq x y z
N ILE A 1 14.39 1.48 -7.25
CA ILE A 1 13.22 0.54 -7.18
C ILE A 1 13.21 -0.25 -5.90
N GLU A 2 14.39 -0.67 -5.49
CA GLU A 2 14.58 -1.31 -4.21
C GLU A 2 14.08 -0.44 -3.06
N ALA A 3 14.33 0.87 -2.91
CA ALA A 3 14.01 1.59 -1.66
C ALA A 3 12.57 1.44 -1.11
N ILE A 4 11.51 1.68 -1.92
CA ILE A 4 10.11 1.43 -1.49
C ILE A 4 9.80 -0.06 -1.49
N ARG A 5 10.33 -0.82 -2.46
CA ARG A 5 10.21 -2.27 -2.48
C ARG A 5 11.01 -2.95 -1.37
N ALA A 6 11.91 -2.27 -0.64
CA ALA A 6 12.89 -2.77 0.33
C ALA A 6 12.56 -2.28 1.73
N SER A 7 11.94 -1.10 1.89
CA SER A 7 11.12 -0.82 3.07
C SER A 7 9.93 -1.77 3.09
N LEU A 8 9.20 -1.92 1.97
CA LEU A 8 8.19 -2.96 1.83
C LEU A 8 8.78 -4.37 1.85
N ALA A 9 9.98 -4.69 1.33
CA ALA A 9 10.55 -6.07 1.32
C ALA A 9 11.22 -6.51 2.61
N GLY A 10 11.88 -5.61 3.34
CA GLY A 10 12.33 -5.88 4.70
C GLY A 10 11.16 -6.27 5.59
N GLU A 11 10.00 -5.67 5.35
CA GLU A 11 8.74 -5.98 6.04
C GLU A 11 7.74 -6.80 5.20
N LEU A 12 8.08 -7.29 4.01
CA LEU A 12 7.07 -7.93 3.12
C LEU A 12 6.63 -9.25 3.69
N ALA A 13 7.53 -9.92 4.42
CA ALA A 13 7.18 -11.10 5.20
C ALA A 13 6.15 -10.77 6.28
N VAL A 14 6.25 -9.61 6.93
CA VAL A 14 5.29 -9.14 7.94
C VAL A 14 3.99 -8.71 7.27
N LEU A 15 4.05 -7.91 6.21
CA LEU A 15 2.87 -7.48 5.47
C LEU A 15 2.11 -8.64 4.84
N ARG A 16 2.78 -9.68 4.34
CA ARG A 16 2.12 -10.90 3.85
C ARG A 16 1.49 -11.74 4.96
N ARG A 17 1.95 -11.60 6.21
CA ARG A 17 1.33 -12.25 7.37
C ARG A 17 0.11 -11.49 7.88
N LEU A 18 0.10 -10.17 7.71
CA LEU A 18 -0.97 -9.31 8.21
C LEU A 18 -2.02 -8.97 7.14
N TYR A 19 -1.65 -9.02 5.86
CA TYR A 19 -2.49 -8.59 4.74
C TYR A 19 -2.49 -9.60 3.59
N HIS A 20 -3.65 -9.74 2.96
CA HIS A 20 -3.73 -10.22 1.59
C HIS A 20 -3.25 -9.12 0.64
N ILE A 21 -2.23 -9.42 -0.15
CA ILE A 21 -1.58 -8.46 -1.06
C ILE A 21 -1.90 -8.83 -2.49
N LYS A 22 -2.46 -7.88 -3.25
CA LYS A 22 -2.67 -7.98 -4.70
C LYS A 22 -1.83 -6.93 -5.40
N PHE A 23 -0.98 -7.35 -6.33
CA PHE A 23 -0.23 -6.45 -7.22
C PHE A 23 -0.88 -6.45 -8.61
N GLN A 24 -0.99 -5.27 -9.22
CA GLN A 24 -1.47 -5.11 -10.59
C GLN A 24 -0.78 -3.94 -11.30
N GLY A 25 -0.85 -3.92 -12.64
CA GLY A 25 -0.26 -2.88 -13.47
C GLY A 25 1.14 -3.21 -13.98
N THR A 26 1.85 -2.17 -14.44
CA THR A 26 3.19 -2.27 -15.04
C THR A 26 4.21 -1.53 -14.19
N ARG A 27 5.50 -1.64 -14.55
CA ARG A 27 6.54 -0.87 -13.87
C ARG A 27 6.30 0.64 -13.95
N GLN A 28 5.75 1.16 -15.04
CA GLN A 28 5.49 2.61 -15.17
C GLN A 28 4.26 3.06 -14.38
N GLN A 29 3.32 2.16 -14.11
CA GLN A 29 2.12 2.48 -13.36
C GLN A 29 1.62 1.21 -12.67
N TRP A 30 1.98 1.08 -11.40
CA TRP A 30 1.63 -0.08 -10.58
C TRP A 30 0.69 0.29 -9.45
N GLU A 31 -0.05 -0.71 -8.98
CA GLU A 31 -0.90 -0.62 -7.79
C GLU A 31 -0.71 -1.86 -6.92
N LEU A 32 -0.61 -1.64 -5.61
CA LEU A 32 -0.64 -2.67 -4.56
C LEU A 32 -1.88 -2.45 -3.70
N THR A 33 -2.74 -3.47 -3.63
CA THR A 33 -3.87 -3.50 -2.69
C THR A 33 -3.53 -4.40 -1.52
N LEU A 34 -3.68 -3.89 -0.30
CA LEU A 34 -3.52 -4.62 0.95
C LEU A 34 -4.87 -4.69 1.65
N ARG A 35 -5.29 -5.88 2.06
CA ARG A 35 -6.50 -6.12 2.85
C ARG A 35 -6.15 -6.89 4.11
N PRO A 36 -6.56 -6.46 5.32
CA PRO A 36 -6.20 -7.17 6.54
C PRO A 36 -6.67 -8.62 6.49
N LEU A 37 -5.84 -9.52 7.02
CA LEU A 37 -6.18 -10.94 7.19
C LEU A 37 -6.89 -11.20 8.52
N ASP A 38 -6.54 -10.43 9.54
CA ASP A 38 -7.14 -10.51 10.86
C ASP A 38 -8.45 -9.70 10.93
N ALA A 39 -9.44 -10.24 11.64
CA ALA A 39 -10.77 -9.66 11.75
C ALA A 39 -10.76 -8.36 12.57
N GLN A 40 -9.95 -8.28 13.63
CA GLN A 40 -9.86 -7.07 14.45
C GLN A 40 -9.26 -5.91 13.64
N ALA A 41 -8.23 -6.15 12.84
CA ALA A 41 -7.72 -5.13 11.92
C ALA A 41 -8.75 -4.71 10.84
N ALA A 42 -9.56 -5.66 10.36
CA ALA A 42 -10.62 -5.41 9.38
C ALA A 42 -11.81 -4.60 9.93
N GLU A 43 -11.96 -4.50 11.26
CA GLU A 43 -12.96 -3.61 11.87
C GLU A 43 -12.63 -2.13 11.67
N TYR A 44 -11.34 -1.80 11.53
CA TYR A 44 -10.87 -0.43 11.38
C TYR A 44 -10.50 -0.11 9.93
N VAL A 45 -9.75 -1.00 9.26
CA VAL A 45 -9.22 -0.76 7.92
C VAL A 45 -9.86 -1.73 6.92
N ALA A 46 -10.57 -1.21 5.93
CA ALA A 46 -11.12 -2.02 4.85
C ALA A 46 -10.05 -2.37 3.79
N SER A 47 -9.23 -1.39 3.41
CA SER A 47 -8.14 -1.62 2.46
C SER A 47 -7.13 -0.48 2.44
N ILE A 48 -5.88 -0.80 2.12
CA ILE A 48 -4.85 0.18 1.78
C ILE A 48 -4.48 -0.02 0.30
N ILE A 49 -4.49 1.06 -0.48
CA ILE A 49 -4.11 1.04 -1.88
C ILE A 49 -2.91 1.96 -2.07
N LEU A 50 -1.81 1.37 -2.53
CA LEU A 50 -0.57 2.08 -2.84
C LEU A 50 -0.42 2.16 -4.36
N ARG A 51 -0.07 3.33 -4.88
CA ARG A 51 0.18 3.53 -6.32
C ARG A 51 1.55 4.14 -6.53
N GLY A 52 2.14 3.83 -7.68
CA GLY A 52 3.42 4.39 -8.03
C GLY A 52 3.90 4.09 -9.44
N GLU A 53 5.07 4.64 -9.73
CA GLU A 53 5.71 4.64 -11.04
C GLU A 53 7.20 4.33 -10.85
N GLY A 54 7.70 3.30 -11.52
CA GLY A 54 9.08 2.84 -11.36
C GLY A 54 9.35 2.42 -9.91
N ASP A 55 10.16 3.23 -9.22
CA ASP A 55 10.47 3.11 -7.79
C ASP A 55 9.77 4.06 -6.88
N ARG A 56 8.99 4.97 -7.44
CA ARG A 56 8.36 6.05 -6.72
C ARG A 56 6.96 5.64 -6.30
N LEU A 57 6.67 5.78 -5.01
CA LEU A 57 5.32 5.76 -4.46
C LEU A 57 4.74 7.15 -4.71
N THR A 58 3.59 7.21 -5.37
CA THR A 58 2.92 8.47 -5.71
C THR A 58 1.67 8.68 -4.87
N THR A 59 1.06 7.60 -4.37
CA THR A 59 -0.20 7.69 -3.64
C THR A 59 -0.33 6.61 -2.57
N VAL A 60 -0.87 7.00 -1.42
CA VAL A 60 -1.39 6.11 -0.38
C VAL A 60 -2.87 6.44 -0.16
N ASP A 61 -3.75 5.45 -0.34
CA ASP A 61 -5.20 5.58 -0.17
C ASP A 61 -5.65 4.53 0.86
N ILE A 62 -6.01 5.00 2.05
CA ILE A 62 -6.50 4.17 3.15
C ILE A 62 -8.02 4.31 3.20
N ARG A 63 -8.70 3.16 3.16
CA ARG A 63 -10.14 3.06 3.34
C ARG A 63 -10.41 2.41 4.68
N GLU A 64 -11.16 3.12 5.50
CA GLU A 64 -11.62 2.63 6.79
C GLU A 64 -12.97 1.93 6.63
N THR A 65 -13.26 0.97 7.49
CA THR A 65 -14.52 0.20 7.43
C THR A 65 -15.74 1.07 7.76
N GLY A 66 -15.53 2.18 8.49
CA GLY A 66 -16.55 3.20 8.75
C GLY A 66 -16.96 4.05 7.54
N GLY A 67 -16.29 3.89 6.39
CA GLY A 67 -16.55 4.65 5.16
C GLY A 67 -15.63 5.86 4.97
N ASP A 68 -14.82 6.19 5.98
CA ASP A 68 -13.82 7.23 5.90
C ASP A 68 -12.68 6.84 4.95
N ARG A 69 -12.13 7.86 4.29
CA ARG A 69 -11.07 7.71 3.32
C ARG A 69 -9.99 8.75 3.55
N SER A 70 -8.76 8.29 3.71
CA SER A 70 -7.57 9.12 3.76
C SER A 70 -6.77 8.94 2.48
N LEU A 71 -6.57 10.05 1.74
CA LEU A 71 -5.75 10.08 0.53
C LEU A 71 -4.52 10.95 0.79
N MET A 72 -3.35 10.38 0.60
CA MET A 72 -2.07 11.08 0.64
C MET A 72 -1.42 10.99 -0.73
N GLU A 73 -1.25 12.14 -1.37
CA GLU A 73 -0.45 12.30 -2.57
C GLU A 73 0.97 12.66 -2.18
N ILE A 74 1.94 11.97 -2.80
CA ILE A 74 3.36 12.18 -2.54
C ILE A 74 3.91 13.01 -3.71
N ASP A 75 3.95 14.32 -3.51
CA ASP A 75 4.54 15.26 -4.46
C ASP A 75 6.01 15.55 -4.13
N GLY A 76 6.86 15.42 -5.14
CA GLY A 76 8.27 15.83 -5.11
C GLY A 76 9.28 14.71 -4.79
N PRO A 77 10.55 14.86 -5.24
CA PRO A 77 11.61 13.96 -4.82
C PRO A 77 11.89 14.14 -3.33
N VAL A 78 11.93 13.05 -2.57
CA VAL A 78 12.66 13.02 -1.30
C VAL A 78 14.11 13.38 -1.63
N SER A 79 14.49 14.61 -1.30
CA SER A 79 15.87 15.13 -1.43
C SER A 79 16.73 14.64 -0.28
#